data_AF-A0A382SGB1-F1
#
_entry.id   AF-A0A382SGB1-F1
#
_cell.length_a   1.000
_cell.length_b   1.000
_cell.length_c   1.000
_cell.angle_alpha   90.00
_cell.angle_beta   90.00
_cell.angle_gamma   90.00
#
_symmetry.space_group_name_H-M   'P 1'
#
loop_
_entity.id
_entity.type
_entity.pdbx_description
1 polymer ?
#
loop_
_entity_poly.entity_id
_entity_poly.type
_entity_poly.pdbx_seq_one_letter_code
_entity_poly.pdbx_strand_id
1 'polypeptide(L)'
;MADVKEKPSTTTRAVGVDIGTGFISCAEEEGGKKIFRKVRDAFFKLNPSKFLEGSANNFGEGMLKKAGAHYVKIDGTLYVLGNDAFKFANLFHQECLRPMSRGVLNPKQPVSNLMVGELVKSVAGAPASSNDVLYYCVPAQPIDADF
;
A
#
# COMPACT_ATOMS: atom_id res chain seq x y z
N MET A 1 -16.68 17.00 -45.22
CA MET A 1 -16.45 15.82 -44.35
C MET A 1 -16.28 16.37 -42.95
N ALA A 2 -17.24 16.13 -42.06
CA ALA A 2 -17.21 16.68 -40.71
C ALA A 2 -16.29 15.82 -39.83
N ASP A 3 -15.34 16.48 -39.18
CA ASP A 3 -14.48 15.88 -38.16
C ASP A 3 -15.34 15.29 -37.03
N VAL A 4 -15.33 13.96 -36.93
CA VAL A 4 -15.90 13.26 -35.78
C VAL A 4 -14.92 13.46 -34.63
N LYS A 5 -15.12 14.50 -33.83
CA LYS A 5 -14.50 14.59 -32.50
C LYS A 5 -15.05 13.43 -31.67
N GLU A 6 -14.19 12.48 -31.30
CA GLU A 6 -14.50 11.49 -30.26
C GLU A 6 -15.04 12.23 -29.02
N LYS A 7 -16.23 11.85 -28.57
CA LYS A 7 -16.75 12.32 -27.28
C LYS A 7 -15.83 11.79 -26.18
N PRO A 8 -15.41 12.61 -25.22
CA PRO A 8 -14.69 12.10 -24.06
C PRO A 8 -15.57 11.07 -23.36
N SER A 9 -15.02 9.88 -23.12
CA SER A 9 -15.66 8.83 -22.33
C SER A 9 -16.12 9.45 -21.00
N THR A 10 -17.44 9.57 -20.82
CA THR A 10 -18.10 10.13 -19.64
C THR A 10 -18.07 9.19 -18.43
N THR A 11 -17.38 8.06 -18.54
CA THR A 11 -17.26 7.08 -17.47
C THR A 11 -16.24 7.55 -16.46
N THR A 12 -16.73 8.18 -15.39
CA THR A 12 -15.98 8.38 -14.15
C THR A 12 -15.43 7.05 -13.66
N ARG A 13 -14.12 6.96 -13.45
CA ARG A 13 -13.50 5.78 -12.86
C ARG A 13 -14.01 5.62 -11.42
N ALA A 14 -14.43 4.42 -11.06
CA ALA A 14 -14.87 4.10 -9.71
C ALA A 14 -14.07 2.91 -9.17
N VAL A 15 -13.48 3.07 -7.98
CA VAL A 15 -12.72 2.01 -7.30
C VAL A 15 -13.32 1.77 -5.93
N GLY A 16 -13.60 0.52 -5.59
CA GLY A 16 -13.95 0.10 -4.23
C GLY A 16 -12.71 -0.45 -3.53
N VAL A 17 -12.48 -0.05 -2.27
CA VAL A 17 -11.35 -0.49 -1.44
C VAL A 17 -11.85 -1.02 -0.10
N ASP A 18 -11.38 -2.21 0.28
CA ASP A 18 -11.59 -2.81 1.60
C ASP A 18 -10.27 -2.79 2.38
N ILE A 19 -10.22 -2.02 3.45
CA ILE A 19 -9.02 -1.78 4.27
C ILE A 19 -9.06 -2.72 5.50
N GLY A 20 -8.73 -3.99 5.26
CA GLY A 20 -8.72 -5.03 6.28
C GLY A 20 -7.38 -5.17 7.00
N THR A 21 -7.39 -5.83 8.18
CA THR A 21 -6.18 -6.14 8.97
C THR A 21 -5.29 -7.24 8.36
N GLY A 22 -5.82 -8.03 7.42
CA GLY A 22 -5.04 -9.05 6.71
C GLY A 22 -4.52 -8.55 5.36
N PHE A 23 -5.41 -7.93 4.60
CA PHE A 23 -5.18 -7.46 3.26
C PHE A 23 -5.91 -6.14 3.06
N ILE A 24 -5.30 -5.27 2.25
CA ILE A 24 -6.03 -4.19 1.58
C ILE A 24 -6.38 -4.70 0.20
N SER A 25 -7.68 -4.77 -0.08
CA SER A 25 -8.22 -5.31 -1.32
C SER A 25 -9.00 -4.24 -2.05
N CYS A 26 -9.10 -4.37 -3.37
CA CYS A 26 -9.90 -3.43 -4.15
C CYS A 26 -10.43 -4.07 -5.42
N ALA A 27 -11.53 -3.50 -5.88
CA ALA A 27 -12.22 -3.87 -7.10
C ALA A 27 -12.46 -2.63 -7.96
N GLU A 28 -12.33 -2.79 -9.26
CA GLU A 28 -12.60 -1.76 -10.26
C GLU A 28 -13.25 -2.41 -11.49
N GLU A 29 -14.11 -1.68 -12.20
CA GLU A 29 -14.58 -2.10 -13.51
C GLU A 29 -13.77 -1.41 -14.61
N GLU A 30 -13.12 -2.21 -15.45
CA GLU A 30 -12.31 -1.75 -16.57
C GLU A 30 -12.73 -2.51 -17.83
N GLY A 31 -13.20 -1.78 -18.86
CA GLY A 31 -13.63 -2.39 -20.13
C GLY A 31 -14.74 -3.44 -19.99
N GLY A 32 -15.69 -3.24 -19.06
CA GLY A 32 -16.78 -4.18 -18.78
C GLY A 32 -16.36 -5.42 -17.99
N LYS A 33 -15.14 -5.45 -17.42
CA LYS A 33 -14.63 -6.55 -16.59
C LYS A 33 -14.31 -6.06 -15.18
N LYS A 34 -14.61 -6.88 -14.19
CA LYS A 34 -14.22 -6.64 -12.79
C LYS A 34 -12.77 -7.06 -12.57
N ILE A 35 -11.93 -6.11 -12.21
CA ILE A 35 -10.52 -6.30 -11.88
C ILE A 35 -10.36 -6.26 -10.36
N PHE A 36 -9.74 -7.30 -9.80
CA PHE A 36 -9.46 -7.41 -8.36
C PHE A 36 -7.97 -7.34 -8.10
N ARG A 37 -7.56 -6.50 -7.14
CA ARG A 37 -6.18 -6.40 -6.67
C ARG A 37 -6.17 -6.47 -5.14
N LYS A 38 -5.10 -7.00 -4.58
CA LYS A 38 -4.90 -7.04 -3.12
C LYS A 38 -3.43 -6.97 -2.75
N VAL A 39 -3.16 -6.42 -1.58
CA VAL A 39 -1.83 -6.35 -0.98
C VAL A 39 -1.94 -6.72 0.50
N ARG A 40 -0.89 -7.33 1.07
CA ARG A 40 -0.86 -7.60 2.51
C ARG A 40 -0.82 -6.30 3.30
N ASP A 41 -1.56 -6.27 4.40
CA ASP A 41 -1.46 -5.23 5.43
C ASP A 41 -0.16 -5.43 6.20
N ALA A 42 0.94 -4.93 5.64
CA ALA A 42 2.28 -5.27 6.09
C ALA A 42 3.31 -4.22 5.70
N PHE A 43 4.25 -3.99 6.60
CA PHE A 43 5.47 -3.26 6.30
C PHE A 43 6.65 -3.83 7.09
N PHE A 44 7.85 -3.62 6.56
CA PHE A 44 9.10 -4.05 7.17
C PHE A 44 10.06 -2.87 7.19
N LYS A 45 10.48 -2.46 8.38
CA LYS A 45 11.49 -1.43 8.56
C LYS A 45 12.85 -2.03 8.25
N LEU A 46 13.42 -1.64 7.12
CA LEU A 46 14.80 -2.01 6.82
C LEU A 46 15.69 -1.23 7.78
N ASN A 47 16.50 -1.94 8.57
CA ASN A 47 17.48 -1.32 9.46
C ASN A 47 18.88 -1.41 8.84
N PRO A 48 19.27 -0.43 8.02
CA PRO A 48 20.55 -0.41 7.33
C PRO A 48 21.75 -0.55 8.28
N SER A 49 21.64 -0.03 9.51
CA SER A 49 22.70 -0.05 10.52
C SER A 49 23.12 -1.46 10.96
N LYS A 50 22.24 -2.47 10.83
CA LYS A 50 22.62 -3.87 11.12
C LYS A 50 23.51 -4.49 10.02
N PHE A 51 23.65 -3.84 8.87
CA PHE A 51 24.34 -4.40 7.72
C PHE A 51 25.67 -3.73 7.42
N LEU A 52 25.79 -2.40 7.52
CA LEU A 52 27.05 -1.70 7.21
C LEU A 52 27.14 -0.36 7.96
N GLU A 53 28.16 -0.16 8.79
CA GLU A 53 28.51 1.17 9.29
C GLU A 53 28.90 2.08 8.10
N GLY A 54 28.34 3.29 8.03
CA GLY A 54 28.82 4.38 7.16
C GLY A 54 28.19 4.55 5.77
N SER A 55 27.48 3.56 5.18
CA SER A 55 26.90 3.70 3.82
C SER A 55 25.59 2.93 3.55
N ALA A 56 24.96 2.40 4.61
CA ALA A 56 23.92 1.39 4.46
C ALA A 56 22.60 1.87 3.85
N ASN A 57 22.27 3.17 3.90
CA ASN A 57 21.02 3.68 3.31
C ASN A 57 21.01 3.58 1.79
N ASN A 58 22.11 3.96 1.14
CA ASN A 58 22.21 3.92 -0.33
C ASN A 58 22.33 2.48 -0.84
N PHE A 59 23.02 1.61 -0.10
CA PHE A 59 23.11 0.19 -0.40
C PHE A 59 21.75 -0.52 -0.26
N GLY A 60 21.05 -0.29 0.86
CA GLY A 60 19.72 -0.83 1.09
C GLY A 60 18.72 -0.40 0.02
N GLU A 61 18.71 0.88 -0.35
CA GLU A 61 17.85 1.40 -1.41
C GLU A 61 18.20 0.78 -2.78
N GLY A 62 19.49 0.62 -3.10
CA GLY A 62 19.95 -0.03 -4.32
C GLY A 62 19.54 -1.52 -4.40
N MET A 63 19.61 -2.24 -3.28
CA MET A 63 19.13 -3.63 -3.18
C MET A 63 17.62 -3.71 -3.43
N LEU A 64 16.83 -2.84 -2.80
CA LEU A 64 15.37 -2.80 -2.99
C LEU A 64 14.98 -2.49 -4.42
N LYS A 65 15.64 -1.52 -5.06
CA LYS A 65 15.45 -1.18 -6.49
C LYS A 65 15.73 -2.37 -7.39
N LYS A 66 16.85 -3.08 -7.18
CA LYS A 66 17.21 -4.29 -7.95
C LYS A 66 16.20 -5.41 -7.76
N ALA A 67 15.64 -5.55 -6.56
CA ALA A 67 14.61 -6.54 -6.26
C ALA A 67 13.21 -6.17 -6.81
N GLY A 68 13.02 -4.94 -7.31
CA GLY A 68 11.70 -4.43 -7.70
C GLY A 68 10.73 -4.33 -6.52
N ALA A 69 11.25 -4.22 -5.30
CA ALA A 69 10.42 -4.21 -4.09
C ALA A 69 9.64 -2.91 -3.99
N HIS A 70 8.40 -2.99 -3.49
CA HIS A 70 7.64 -1.79 -3.13
C HIS A 70 8.14 -1.25 -1.79
N TYR A 71 8.72 -0.04 -1.78
CA TYR A 71 9.22 0.60 -0.56
C TYR A 71 8.99 2.12 -0.57
N VAL A 72 8.96 2.72 0.63
CA VAL A 72 8.99 4.16 0.84
C VAL A 72 10.12 4.57 1.78
N LYS A 73 10.51 5.85 1.73
CA LYS A 73 11.53 6.43 2.58
C LYS A 73 10.93 7.54 3.43
N ILE A 74 10.95 7.38 4.74
CA ILE A 74 10.42 8.36 5.71
C ILE A 74 11.55 8.68 6.69
N ASP A 75 11.90 9.96 6.82
CA ASP A 75 12.98 10.43 7.70
C ASP A 75 14.28 9.63 7.55
N GLY A 76 14.65 9.36 6.31
CA GLY A 76 15.86 8.59 5.97
C GLY A 76 15.75 7.06 6.20
N THR A 77 14.66 6.58 6.79
CA THR A 77 14.40 5.16 7.03
C THR A 77 13.63 4.55 5.86
N LEU A 78 14.06 3.37 5.40
CA LEU A 78 13.41 2.62 4.34
C LEU A 78 12.38 1.64 4.92
N TYR A 79 11.17 1.65 4.37
CA TYR A 79 10.08 0.76 4.73
C TYR A 79 9.65 -0.01 3.49
N VAL A 80 9.82 -1.33 3.50
CA VAL A 80 9.29 -2.23 2.47
C VAL A 80 7.83 -2.51 2.79
N LEU A 81 6.93 -2.51 1.81
CA LEU A 81 5.49 -2.67 2.02
C LEU A 81 4.94 -3.96 1.39
N GLY A 82 3.79 -4.38 1.90
CA GLY A 82 2.94 -5.37 1.27
C GLY A 82 3.51 -6.77 1.23
N ASN A 83 3.38 -7.43 0.09
CA ASN A 83 3.85 -8.81 -0.08
C ASN A 83 5.37 -8.93 0.11
N ASP A 84 6.12 -7.92 -0.32
CA ASP A 84 7.58 -7.93 -0.20
C ASP A 84 8.04 -7.71 1.23
N ALA A 85 7.29 -6.95 2.03
CA ALA A 85 7.58 -6.80 3.46
C ALA A 85 7.67 -8.16 4.17
N PHE A 86 6.78 -9.11 3.86
CA PHE A 86 6.83 -10.47 4.42
C PHE A 86 8.06 -11.26 3.95
N LYS A 87 8.41 -11.16 2.66
CA LYS A 87 9.61 -11.85 2.13
C LYS A 87 10.88 -11.35 2.80
N PHE A 88 10.99 -10.02 2.94
CA PHE A 88 12.14 -9.37 3.58
C PHE A 88 12.19 -9.66 5.07
N ALA A 89 11.06 -9.60 5.78
CA ALA A 89 10.97 -9.99 7.19
C ALA A 89 11.47 -11.44 7.41
N ASN A 90 11.04 -12.37 6.56
CA ASN A 90 11.51 -13.76 6.60
C ASN A 90 13.01 -13.89 6.30
N LEU A 91 13.51 -13.19 5.27
CA LEU A 91 14.93 -13.20 4.89
C LEU A 91 15.84 -12.70 6.03
N PHE A 92 15.36 -11.73 6.80
CA PHE A 92 16.11 -11.15 7.91
C PHE A 92 15.79 -11.76 9.27
N HIS A 93 14.95 -12.80 9.33
CA HIS A 93 14.49 -13.42 10.56
C HIS A 93 13.93 -12.40 11.57
N GLN A 94 13.14 -11.45 11.07
CA GLN A 94 12.49 -10.42 11.86
C GLN A 94 10.97 -10.49 11.66
N GLU A 95 10.22 -9.95 12.62
CA GLU A 95 8.77 -9.85 12.48
C GLU A 95 8.38 -8.77 11.47
N CYS A 96 7.34 -9.06 10.69
CA CYS A 96 6.70 -8.09 9.83
C CYS A 96 5.70 -7.26 10.65
N LEU A 97 5.72 -5.95 10.47
CA LEU A 97 4.84 -5.02 11.17
C LEU A 97 3.54 -4.84 10.37
N ARG A 98 2.46 -4.47 11.06
CA ARG A 98 1.16 -4.23 10.43
C ARG A 98 0.66 -2.83 10.74
N PRO A 99 0.22 -2.06 9.73
CA PRO A 99 -0.31 -0.74 9.95
C PRO A 99 -1.80 -0.75 10.32
N MET A 100 -2.55 -1.82 10.03
CA MET A 100 -3.86 -2.07 10.62
C MET A 100 -3.77 -3.14 11.72
N SER A 101 -4.59 -3.02 12.76
CA SER A 101 -4.72 -4.00 13.84
C SER A 101 -6.16 -4.01 14.34
N ARG A 102 -6.79 -5.20 14.34
CA ARG A 102 -8.17 -5.39 14.82
C ARG A 102 -9.16 -4.36 14.23
N GLY A 103 -9.09 -4.11 12.92
CA GLY A 103 -10.00 -3.20 12.22
C GLY A 103 -9.70 -1.70 12.36
N VAL A 104 -8.68 -1.30 13.10
CA VAL A 104 -8.27 0.11 13.22
C VAL A 104 -6.81 0.31 12.84
N LEU A 105 -6.37 1.55 12.67
CA LEU A 105 -4.95 1.86 12.53
C LEU A 105 -4.20 1.39 13.78
N ASN A 106 -3.05 0.76 13.59
CA ASN A 106 -2.25 0.25 14.69
C ASN A 106 -1.58 1.40 15.47
N PRO A 107 -2.01 1.70 16.71
CA PRO A 107 -1.50 2.86 17.46
C PRO A 107 -0.06 2.67 17.93
N LYS A 108 0.44 1.42 17.96
CA LYS A 108 1.82 1.10 18.34
C LYS A 108 2.84 1.46 17.25
N GLN A 109 2.37 1.81 16.05
CA GLN A 109 3.20 2.10 14.89
C GLN A 109 2.90 3.54 14.41
N PRO A 110 3.75 4.53 14.74
CA PRO A 110 3.50 5.94 14.41
C PRO A 110 3.34 6.22 12.91
N VAL A 111 3.86 5.34 12.04
CA VAL A 111 3.80 5.46 10.58
C VAL A 111 2.61 4.74 9.94
N SER A 112 1.70 4.15 10.73
CA SER A 112 0.59 3.32 10.24
C SER A 112 -0.26 4.01 9.17
N ASN A 113 -0.63 5.27 9.39
CA ASN A 113 -1.45 6.05 8.46
C ASN A 113 -0.76 6.21 7.09
N LEU A 114 0.54 6.49 7.08
CA LEU A 114 1.34 6.62 5.87
C LEU A 114 1.45 5.27 5.15
N MET A 115 1.71 4.19 5.89
CA MET A 115 1.80 2.84 5.30
C MET A 115 0.47 2.40 4.67
N VAL A 116 -0.67 2.63 5.34
CA VAL A 116 -1.99 2.33 4.78
C VAL A 116 -2.24 3.14 3.52
N GLY A 117 -1.91 4.43 3.50
CA GLY A 117 -2.05 5.27 2.31
C GLY A 117 -1.26 4.73 1.12
N GLU A 118 0.00 4.34 1.33
CA GLU A 118 0.85 3.77 0.27
C GLU A 118 0.37 2.39 -0.19
N LEU A 119 -0.11 1.54 0.72
CA LEU A 119 -0.71 0.25 0.38
C LEU A 119 -2.00 0.44 -0.43
N VAL A 120 -2.89 1.36 -0.03
CA VAL A 120 -4.10 1.72 -0.78
C VAL A 120 -3.73 2.22 -2.17
N LYS A 121 -2.77 3.14 -2.28
CA LYS A 121 -2.29 3.64 -3.57
C LYS A 121 -1.72 2.54 -4.46
N SER A 122 -0.99 1.57 -3.88
CA SER A 122 -0.40 0.46 -4.64
C SER A 122 -1.45 -0.45 -5.27
N VAL A 123 -2.63 -0.56 -4.66
CA VAL A 123 -3.70 -1.39 -5.18
C VAL A 123 -4.71 -0.58 -5.98
N ALA A 124 -5.12 0.60 -5.52
CA ALA A 124 -6.13 1.45 -6.17
C ALA A 124 -5.58 2.31 -7.32
N GLY A 125 -4.26 2.49 -7.40
CA GLY A 125 -3.62 3.35 -8.39
C GLY A 125 -3.81 4.84 -8.10
N ALA A 126 -3.33 5.68 -9.04
CA ALA A 126 -3.56 7.12 -9.02
C ALA A 126 -4.91 7.45 -9.69
N PRO A 127 -5.56 8.57 -9.31
CA PRO A 127 -6.69 9.07 -10.08
C PRO A 127 -6.26 9.42 -11.50
N ALA A 128 -7.07 9.03 -12.48
CA ALA A 128 -6.95 9.42 -13.88
C ALA A 128 -7.62 10.79 -14.13
N SER A 129 -8.58 11.18 -13.29
CA SER A 129 -9.30 12.44 -13.36
C SER A 129 -9.70 12.94 -11.98
N SER A 130 -9.97 14.24 -11.84
CA SER A 130 -10.50 14.85 -10.62
C SER A 130 -11.90 14.37 -10.25
N ASN A 131 -12.62 13.79 -11.21
CA ASN A 131 -13.97 13.27 -10.99
C ASN A 131 -13.98 11.81 -10.54
N ASP A 132 -12.83 11.13 -10.53
CA ASP A 132 -12.72 9.73 -10.11
C ASP A 132 -13.18 9.55 -8.67
N VAL A 133 -13.90 8.47 -8.41
CA VAL A 133 -14.48 8.19 -7.09
C VAL A 133 -13.83 6.95 -6.49
N LEU A 134 -13.38 7.09 -5.26
CA LEU A 134 -12.91 5.97 -4.44
C LEU A 134 -13.90 5.75 -3.30
N TYR A 135 -14.51 4.57 -3.29
CA TYR A 135 -15.32 4.08 -2.17
C TYR A 135 -14.44 3.23 -1.28
N TYR A 136 -14.56 3.40 0.04
CA TYR A 136 -13.82 2.59 1.00
C TYR A 136 -14.73 2.10 2.12
N CYS A 137 -14.43 0.91 2.62
CA CYS A 137 -15.08 0.36 3.80
C CYS A 137 -14.38 0.87 5.07
N VAL A 138 -15.16 1.28 6.06
CA VAL A 138 -14.66 1.55 7.42
C VAL A 138 -15.13 0.40 8.31
N PRO A 139 -14.22 -0.31 9.00
CA PRO A 139 -14.60 -1.36 9.93
C PRO A 139 -15.51 -0.84 11.06
N ALA A 140 -16.39 -1.70 11.56
CA ALA A 140 -17.17 -1.39 12.76
C ALA A 140 -16.25 -1.23 13.98
N GLN A 141 -16.75 -0.56 15.02
CA GLN A 141 -16.04 -0.45 16.28
C GLN A 141 -15.76 -1.86 16.83
N PRO A 142 -14.50 -2.20 17.16
CA PRO A 142 -14.17 -3.51 17.71
C PRO A 142 -14.82 -3.69 19.08
N ILE A 143 -15.51 -4.81 19.29
CA ILE A 143 -16.22 -5.10 20.54
C ILE A 143 -15.27 -5.68 21.60
N ASP A 144 -14.20 -6.37 21.15
CA ASP A 144 -13.29 -7.15 22.01
C ASP A 144 -11.86 -6.56 22.05
N ALA A 145 -11.73 -5.25 21.90
CA ALA A 145 -10.41 -4.59 21.91
C ALA A 145 -10.43 -3.22 22.57
N ASP A 146 -9.59 -3.08 23.59
CA ASP A 146 -9.21 -1.79 24.17
C ASP A 146 -7.99 -1.26 23.40
N PHE A 147 -8.07 -0.03 22.88
CA PHE A 147 -7.00 0.64 22.13
C PHE A 147 -6.46 1.84 22.88
#